data_AF-A0A7T5UI66-F1
#
_entry.id   AF-A0A7T5UI66-F1
#
_cell.length_a   1.000
_cell.length_b   1.000
_cell.length_c   1.000
_cell.angle_alpha   90.00
_cell.angle_beta   90.00
_cell.angle_gamma   90.00
#
_symmetry.space_group_name_H-M   'P 1'
#
loop_
_entity.id
_entity.type
_entity.pdbx_description
1 polymer ?
#
loop_
_entity_poly.entity_id
_entity_poly.type
_entity_poly.pdbx_seq_one_letter_code
_entity_poly.pdbx_strand_id
1 'polypeptide(L)'
;MKYGHLFGYGIVIYSVMFLLWSGFVTYGFVEGLVPRLVSLSVLITLGIIAGNSLRTQSWRDIAPYSLAWALIAAALDAIFSVPFTGWSLFADWNVWLGYAIVALAPLAAPWFRRRTALA
;
A
#
# COMPACT_ATOMS: atom_id res chain seq x y z
N MET A 1 -19.04 9.69 6.26
CA MET A 1 -17.74 9.03 5.96
C MET A 1 -17.01 8.79 7.27
N LYS A 2 -16.47 7.59 7.52
CA LYS A 2 -15.76 7.29 8.78
C LYS A 2 -14.29 7.68 8.63
N TYR A 3 -13.96 8.94 8.92
CA TYR A 3 -12.61 9.50 8.76
C TYR A 3 -11.48 8.68 9.41
N GLY A 4 -11.76 7.95 10.50
CA GLY A 4 -10.77 7.07 11.14
C GLY A 4 -10.23 5.95 10.23
N HIS A 5 -11.04 5.42 9.31
CA HIS A 5 -10.58 4.42 8.34
C HIS A 5 -9.83 5.05 7.15
N LEU A 6 -9.99 6.36 6.96
CA LEU A 6 -9.38 7.13 5.87
C LEU A 6 -7.90 7.40 6.12
N PHE A 7 -7.50 7.59 7.38
CA PHE A 7 -6.08 7.76 7.74
C PHE A 7 -5.43 6.47 8.25
N GLY A 8 -6.19 5.60 8.92
CA GLY A 8 -5.64 4.42 9.60
C GLY A 8 -4.91 3.46 8.66
N TYR A 9 -5.52 3.07 7.55
CA TYR A 9 -4.92 2.05 6.67
C TYR A 9 -3.75 2.56 5.83
N GLY A 10 -3.72 3.84 5.44
CA GLY A 10 -2.57 4.41 4.75
C GLY A 10 -1.30 4.34 5.61
N ILE A 11 -1.43 4.71 6.89
CA ILE A 11 -0.33 4.61 7.87
C ILE A 11 0.04 3.15 8.10
N VAL A 12 -0.94 2.26 8.30
CA VAL A 12 -0.67 0.82 8.53
C VAL A 12 0.06 0.19 7.35
N ILE A 13 -0.39 0.45 6.11
CA ILE A 13 0.28 -0.05 4.90
C ILE A 13 1.73 0.44 4.87
N TYR A 14 1.94 1.73 5.09
CA TYR A 14 3.28 2.31 5.13
C TYR A 14 4.15 1.68 6.23
N SER A 15 3.64 1.56 7.46
CA SER A 15 4.39 0.96 8.58
C SER A 15 4.79 -0.49 8.32
N VAL A 16 3.90 -1.31 7.75
CA VAL A 16 4.24 -2.70 7.42
C VAL A 16 5.26 -2.77 6.29
N MET A 17 5.14 -1.92 5.27
CA MET A 17 6.11 -1.87 4.17
C MET A 17 7.48 -1.39 4.63
N PHE A 18 7.51 -0.37 5.48
CA PHE A 18 8.74 0.14 6.08
C PHE A 18 9.42 -0.91 6.96
N LEU A 19 8.64 -1.65 7.77
CA LEU A 19 9.17 -2.75 8.58
C LEU A 19 9.72 -3.89 7.71
N LEU A 20 9.00 -4.27 6.65
CA LEU A 20 9.43 -5.30 5.71
C LEU A 20 10.75 -4.90 5.04
N TRP A 21 10.82 -3.66 4.55
CA TRP A 21 12.03 -3.10 3.95
C TRP A 21 13.20 -3.06 4.93
N SER A 22 12.97 -2.60 6.17
CA SER A 22 13.97 -2.61 7.23
C SER A 22 14.51 -4.00 7.51
N GLY A 23 13.64 -5.01 7.52
CA GLY A 23 14.03 -6.41 7.60
C GLY A 23 14.94 -6.83 6.43
N PHE A 24 14.54 -6.52 5.20
CA PHE A 24 15.33 -6.82 4.01
C PHE A 24 16.73 -6.20 4.06
N VAL A 25 16.83 -4.93 4.42
CA VAL A 25 18.11 -4.24 4.58
C VAL A 25 18.95 -4.90 5.67
N THR A 26 18.36 -5.23 6.83
CA THR A 26 19.06 -5.86 7.95
C THR A 26 19.68 -7.21 7.60
N TYR A 27 18.98 -8.01 6.79
CA TYR A 27 19.45 -9.34 6.35
C TYR A 27 20.24 -9.31 5.04
N GLY A 28 20.53 -8.14 4.46
CA GLY A 28 21.19 -8.01 3.16
C GLY A 28 20.35 -8.52 1.98
N PHE A 29 19.04 -8.69 2.18
CA PHE A 29 18.09 -9.22 1.21
C PHE A 29 17.44 -8.11 0.38
N VAL A 30 18.26 -7.27 -0.24
CA VAL A 30 17.81 -6.02 -0.87
C VAL A 30 17.75 -6.10 -2.40
N GLU A 31 18.48 -7.05 -2.98
CA GLU A 31 18.65 -7.18 -4.42
C GLU A 31 17.95 -8.41 -5.00
N GLY A 32 17.50 -8.28 -6.25
CA GLY A 32 16.92 -9.37 -7.03
C GLY A 32 15.39 -9.43 -7.05
N LEU A 33 14.89 -10.48 -7.68
CA LEU A 33 13.46 -10.63 -7.96
C LEU A 33 12.65 -10.99 -6.70
N VAL A 34 13.24 -11.73 -5.76
CA VAL A 34 12.51 -12.28 -4.61
C VAL A 34 12.05 -11.20 -3.62
N PRO A 35 12.90 -10.27 -3.13
CA PRO A 35 12.44 -9.19 -2.24
C PRO A 35 11.32 -8.38 -2.88
N ARG A 36 11.43 -8.13 -4.20
CA ARG A 36 10.41 -7.41 -4.97
C ARG A 36 9.08 -8.15 -5.01
N LEU A 37 9.07 -9.44 -5.32
CA LEU A 37 7.85 -10.25 -5.34
C LEU A 37 7.20 -10.34 -3.96
N VAL A 38 8.00 -10.46 -2.90
CA VAL A 38 7.49 -10.47 -1.53
C VAL A 38 6.85 -9.12 -1.18
N SER A 39 7.54 -8.00 -1.40
CA SER A 39 6.98 -6.66 -1.15
C SER A 39 5.68 -6.43 -1.91
N LEU A 40 5.63 -6.78 -3.20
CA LEU A 40 4.42 -6.68 -4.01
C LEU A 40 3.28 -7.52 -3.44
N SER A 41 3.57 -8.77 -3.06
CA SER A 41 2.56 -9.68 -2.51
C SER A 41 1.99 -9.16 -1.19
N VAL A 42 2.83 -8.65 -0.29
CA VAL A 42 2.38 -8.07 0.98
C VAL A 42 1.58 -6.79 0.74
N LEU A 43 2.04 -5.90 -0.15
CA LEU A 43 1.36 -4.64 -0.47
C LEU A 43 -0.04 -4.89 -1.05
N ILE A 44 -0.16 -5.82 -2.01
CA ILE A 44 -1.45 -6.22 -2.59
C ILE A 44 -2.37 -6.80 -1.51
N THR A 45 -1.85 -7.69 -0.67
CA THR A 45 -2.62 -8.33 0.40
C THR A 45 -3.15 -7.29 1.39
N LEU A 46 -2.31 -6.36 1.85
CA LEU A 46 -2.72 -5.28 2.74
C LEU A 46 -3.73 -4.35 2.09
N GLY A 47 -3.54 -4.02 0.81
CA GLY A 47 -4.50 -3.20 0.04
C GLY A 47 -5.88 -3.85 -0.03
N ILE A 48 -5.94 -5.15 -0.30
CA ILE A 48 -7.20 -5.91 -0.35
C ILE A 48 -7.85 -5.99 1.04
N ILE A 49 -7.08 -6.23 2.10
CA ILE A 49 -7.58 -6.24 3.50
C ILE A 49 -8.14 -4.87 3.86
N ALA A 50 -7.41 -3.80 3.55
CA ALA A 50 -7.83 -2.42 3.79
C ALA A 50 -9.14 -2.11 3.05
N GLY A 51 -9.24 -2.46 1.76
CA GLY A 51 -10.48 -2.31 0.98
C GLY A 51 -11.65 -3.11 1.56
N ASN A 52 -11.42 -4.35 1.99
CA ASN A 52 -12.45 -5.19 2.60
C ASN A 52 -12.95 -4.65 3.95
N SER A 53 -12.06 -4.00 4.72
CA SER A 53 -12.40 -3.43 6.03
C SER A 53 -13.38 -2.26 5.94
N LEU A 54 -13.42 -1.55 4.81
CA LEU A 54 -14.37 -0.44 4.57
C LEU A 54 -15.82 -0.94 4.49
N ARG A 55 -16.03 -2.24 4.27
CA ARG A 55 -17.34 -2.91 4.15
C ARG A 55 -18.28 -2.27 3.10
N THR A 56 -17.74 -1.52 2.15
CA THR A 56 -18.49 -0.91 1.05
C THR A 56 -18.84 -1.95 -0.01
N GLN A 57 -19.91 -1.72 -0.77
CA GLN A 57 -20.37 -2.66 -1.81
C GLN A 57 -19.84 -2.32 -3.21
N SER A 58 -19.37 -1.09 -3.42
CA SER A 58 -18.89 -0.61 -4.72
C SER A 58 -17.44 -0.17 -4.66
N TRP A 59 -16.71 -0.43 -5.75
CA TRP A 59 -15.34 0.07 -5.92
C TRP A 59 -15.28 1.60 -5.92
N ARG A 60 -16.36 2.28 -6.35
CA ARG A 60 -16.46 3.75 -6.37
C ARG A 60 -16.36 4.35 -4.97
N ASP A 61 -16.87 3.64 -3.97
CA ASP A 61 -16.83 4.09 -2.59
C ASP A 61 -15.45 3.90 -1.96
N ILE A 62 -14.62 3.00 -2.51
CA ILE A 62 -13.27 2.70 -2.02
C ILE A 62 -12.24 3.65 -2.63
N ALA A 63 -12.44 4.06 -3.89
CA ALA A 63 -11.52 4.93 -4.63
C ALA A 63 -11.03 6.19 -3.89
N PRO A 64 -11.88 7.00 -3.21
CA PRO A 64 -11.37 8.16 -2.50
C PRO A 64 -10.49 7.79 -1.29
N TYR A 65 -10.75 6.65 -0.64
CA TYR A 65 -9.92 6.17 0.47
C TYR A 65 -8.57 5.66 -0.03
N SER A 66 -8.56 4.85 -1.09
CA SER A 66 -7.30 4.30 -1.62
C SER A 66 -6.41 5.37 -2.23
N LEU A 67 -6.99 6.39 -2.86
CA LEU A 67 -6.25 7.58 -3.31
C LEU A 67 -5.65 8.35 -2.13
N ALA A 68 -6.44 8.57 -1.07
CA ALA A 68 -5.95 9.22 0.14
C ALA A 68 -4.81 8.44 0.80
N TRP A 69 -4.87 7.10 0.83
CA TRP A 69 -3.80 6.26 1.35
C TRP A 69 -2.52 6.35 0.53
N ALA A 70 -2.62 6.39 -0.80
CA ALA A 70 -1.45 6.58 -1.67
C ALA A 70 -0.78 7.95 -1.44
N LEU A 71 -1.58 9.01 -1.26
CA LEU A 71 -1.08 10.33 -0.92
C LEU A 71 -0.42 10.37 0.46
N ILE A 72 -1.01 9.69 1.46
CA ILE A 72 -0.40 9.55 2.78
C ILE A 72 0.95 8.82 2.67
N ALA A 73 1.02 7.71 1.94
CA ALA A 73 2.26 6.97 1.73
C ALA A 73 3.34 7.86 1.09
N ALA A 74 3.00 8.59 0.03
CA ALA A 74 3.92 9.52 -0.62
C ALA A 74 4.38 10.67 0.30
N ALA A 75 3.48 11.19 1.14
CA ALA A 75 3.82 12.20 2.14
C ALA A 75 4.76 11.63 3.22
N LEU A 76 4.53 10.39 3.66
CA LEU A 76 5.41 9.72 4.62
C LEU A 76 6.79 9.45 4.02
N ASP A 77 6.89 9.01 2.76
CA ASP A 77 8.17 8.90 2.06
C ASP A 77 8.88 10.26 1.91
N ALA A 78 8.13 11.32 1.64
CA ALA A 78 8.69 12.67 1.62
C ALA A 78 9.26 13.09 2.99
N ILE A 79 8.64 12.68 4.09
CA ILE A 79 9.07 13.03 5.45
C ILE A 79 10.25 12.16 5.90
N PHE A 80 10.18 10.84 5.67
CA PHE A 80 11.12 9.88 6.25
C PHE A 80 12.26 9.49 5.32
N SER A 81 12.11 9.64 4.00
CA SER A 81 13.10 9.15 3.03
C SER A 81 13.86 10.31 2.36
N VAL A 82 13.18 11.41 1.99
CA VAL A 82 13.83 12.57 1.34
C VAL A 82 14.99 13.19 2.14
N PRO A 83 14.97 13.29 3.48
CA PRO A 83 16.12 13.80 4.22
C PRO A 83 17.40 12.98 4.02
N PHE A 84 17.28 11.70 3.63
CA PHE A 84 18.41 10.79 3.45
C PHE A 84 18.78 10.57 1.98
N THR A 85 17.78 10.46 1.09
CA THR A 85 17.99 10.16 -0.34
C THR A 85 17.84 11.39 -1.24
N GLY A 86 17.34 12.50 -0.70
CA GLY A 86 16.87 13.64 -1.48
C GLY A 86 15.62 13.32 -2.31
N TRP A 87 15.25 14.25 -3.18
CA TRP A 87 14.11 14.11 -4.11
C TRP A 87 14.32 13.05 -5.21
N SER A 88 15.51 12.46 -5.28
CA SER A 88 15.84 11.39 -6.24
C SER A 88 14.98 10.15 -6.08
N LEU A 89 14.43 9.91 -4.87
CA LEU A 89 13.47 8.83 -4.60
C LEU A 89 12.27 8.88 -5.55
N PHE A 90 11.74 10.07 -5.81
CA PHE A 90 10.59 10.25 -6.70
C PHE A 90 10.95 10.18 -8.18
N ALA A 91 12.23 10.06 -8.53
CA ALA A 91 12.65 9.75 -9.89
C ALA A 91 12.60 8.23 -10.18
N ASP A 92 12.54 7.38 -9.16
CA ASP A 92 12.44 5.93 -9.34
C ASP A 92 10.99 5.51 -9.68
N TRP A 93 10.81 4.87 -10.83
CA TRP A 93 9.53 4.33 -11.28
C TRP A 93 8.95 3.29 -10.31
N ASN A 94 9.79 2.57 -9.57
CA ASN A 94 9.33 1.56 -8.61
C ASN A 94 8.52 2.18 -7.46
N VAL A 95 8.85 3.40 -7.06
CA VAL A 95 8.15 4.14 -6.01
C VAL A 95 6.73 4.49 -6.49
N TRP A 96 6.60 4.96 -7.73
CA TRP A 96 5.30 5.22 -8.35
C TRP A 96 4.45 3.96 -8.53
N LEU A 97 5.06 2.83 -8.88
CA LEU A 97 4.37 1.53 -8.92
C LEU A 97 3.82 1.15 -7.54
N GLY A 98 4.58 1.39 -6.47
CA GLY A 98 4.10 1.20 -5.09
C GLY A 98 2.83 2.02 -4.81
N TYR A 99 2.85 3.32 -5.10
CA TYR A 99 1.68 4.19 -4.92
C TYR A 99 0.49 3.77 -5.77
N ALA A 100 0.72 3.37 -7.02
CA ALA A 100 -0.32 2.86 -7.90
C ALA A 100 -0.98 1.60 -7.31
N ILE A 101 -0.20 0.69 -6.73
CA ILE A 101 -0.73 -0.52 -6.09
C ILE A 101 -1.53 -0.16 -4.83
N VAL A 102 -1.06 0.78 -4.00
CA VAL A 102 -1.83 1.27 -2.84
C VAL A 102 -3.18 1.85 -3.26
N ALA A 103 -3.22 2.55 -4.40
CA ALA A 103 -4.45 3.12 -4.94
C ALA A 103 -5.39 2.06 -5.57
N LEU A 104 -4.83 1.05 -6.26
CA LEU A 104 -5.59 0.10 -7.08
C LEU A 104 -5.95 -1.19 -6.35
N ALA A 105 -5.06 -1.75 -5.53
CA ALA A 105 -5.28 -3.03 -4.85
C ALA A 105 -6.56 -3.05 -3.97
N PRO A 106 -6.91 -1.99 -3.23
CA PRO A 106 -8.16 -1.95 -2.47
C PRO A 106 -9.41 -2.00 -3.34
N LEU A 107 -9.35 -1.53 -4.60
CA LEU A 107 -10.49 -1.53 -5.52
C LEU A 107 -10.90 -2.95 -5.93
N ALA A 108 -9.98 -3.91 -5.84
CA ALA A 108 -10.26 -5.32 -6.10
C ALA A 108 -11.03 -5.99 -4.95
N ALA A 109 -11.09 -5.40 -3.76
CA ALA A 109 -11.71 -6.00 -2.57
C ALA A 109 -13.14 -6.53 -2.79
N PRO A 110 -14.07 -5.81 -3.48
CA PRO A 110 -15.42 -6.31 -3.72
C PRO A 110 -15.47 -7.61 -4.54
N TRP A 111 -14.48 -7.84 -5.42
CA TRP A 111 -14.39 -9.04 -6.25
C TRP A 111 -13.98 -10.26 -5.45
N PHE A 112 -13.07 -10.09 -4.48
CA PHE A 112 -12.64 -11.15 -3.58
C PHE A 112 -13.71 -11.53 -2.54
N ARG A 113 -14.53 -10.56 -2.10
CA ARG A 113 -15.64 -10.82 -1.18
C ARG A 113 -16.79 -11.63 -1.81
N ARG A 114 -17.07 -11.41 -3.11
CA ARG A 114 -18.12 -12.17 -3.81
C ARG A 114 -17.77 -13.66 -3.96
N ARG A 115 -16.48 -14.02 -4.00
CA ARG A 115 -16.04 -15.41 -4.10
C ARG A 115 -16.19 -16.18 -2.79
N THR A 116 -16.03 -15.56 -1.63
CA THR A 116 -16.20 -16.23 -0.33
C THR A 116 -17.66 -16.40 0.11
N ALA A 117 -18.61 -15.70 -0.52
CA ALA A 117 -20.04 -15.89 -0.26
C ALA A 117 -20.68 -17.04 -1.07
N LEU A 118 -19.93 -17.67 -1.99
CA LEU A 118 -20.37 -18.76 -2.86
C LEU A 118 -19.66 -20.10 -2.58
N ALA A 119 -18.85 -20.16 -1.52
CA ALA A 119 -18.17 -21.36 -1.03
C ALA A 119 -18.72 -21.72 0.36
#